data_AF-A0A535HYT2-F1
#
_entry.id   AF-A0A535HYT2-F1
#
_cell.length_a   1.000
_cell.length_b   1.000
_cell.length_c   1.000
_cell.angle_alpha   90.00
_cell.angle_beta   90.00
_cell.angle_gamma   90.00
#
_symmetry.space_group_name_H-M   'P 1'
#
loop_
_entity.id
_entity.type
_entity.pdbx_description
1 polymer ?
#
loop_
_entity_poly.entity_id
_entity_poly.type
_entity_poly.pdbx_seq_one_letter_code
_entity_poly.pdbx_strand_id
1 'polypeptide(L)'
;MASERPAPASGSAAASVVATAAALLQKVARRSVKQWSGAAAAYERAKAIRLRAEALVELDSSAFLDYLEAVRLGQGVEGARKRTIDIPTQIASAAEEAIDLGRALAGNGNPNLRADAIAAGILAQAAATIAEILVQVNESAGPPAAPGPAGDRGRAPGRSPGTDPPSRPRTVRGDLSKRVVRRPESSRSRSASSASQSTRRARRRGESR
;
A
#
# COMPACT_ATOMS: atom_id res chain seq x y z
N MET A 1 6.35 4.68 -1.03
CA MET A 1 4.91 4.93 -0.89
C MET A 1 4.56 6.35 -1.28
N ALA A 2 4.90 7.37 -0.49
CA ALA A 2 4.46 8.75 -0.76
C ALA A 2 5.38 9.56 -1.70
N SER A 3 6.47 8.95 -2.19
CA SER A 3 7.40 9.56 -3.14
C SER A 3 7.01 9.26 -4.59
N GLU A 4 7.51 10.03 -5.54
CA GLU A 4 7.36 9.76 -7.00
C GLU A 4 8.10 8.51 -7.50
N ARG A 5 8.93 7.87 -6.65
CA ARG A 5 9.63 6.63 -7.01
C ARG A 5 8.65 5.47 -7.20
N PRO A 6 8.91 4.57 -8.16
CA PRO A 6 8.02 3.45 -8.48
C PRO A 6 7.89 2.41 -7.35
N ALA A 7 8.90 2.31 -6.47
CA ALA A 7 8.89 1.47 -5.27
C ALA A 7 9.44 2.26 -4.07
N PRO A 8 9.03 1.94 -2.83
CA PRO A 8 8.08 0.90 -2.43
C PRO A 8 6.61 1.27 -2.74
N ALA A 9 5.77 0.27 -2.99
CA ALA A 9 4.37 0.40 -3.45
C ALA A 9 3.39 -0.52 -2.67
N SER A 10 2.21 -0.81 -3.22
CA SER A 10 1.16 -1.56 -2.49
C SER A 10 1.60 -2.94 -1.99
N GLY A 11 2.51 -3.65 -2.68
CA GLY A 11 3.03 -4.95 -2.22
C GLY A 11 3.86 -4.82 -0.95
N SER A 12 4.80 -3.88 -0.91
CA SER A 12 5.62 -3.60 0.27
C SER A 12 4.77 -3.06 1.43
N ALA A 13 3.67 -2.35 1.13
CA ALA A 13 2.69 -1.95 2.14
C ALA A 13 1.95 -3.17 2.71
N ALA A 14 1.48 -4.08 1.87
CA ALA A 14 0.82 -5.32 2.31
C ALA A 14 1.75 -6.17 3.18
N ALA A 15 3.00 -6.38 2.76
CA ALA A 15 4.01 -7.08 3.56
C ALA A 15 4.24 -6.41 4.93
N SER A 16 4.32 -5.07 4.98
CA SER A 16 4.45 -4.32 6.24
C SER A 16 3.24 -4.51 7.17
N VAL A 17 2.04 -4.61 6.60
CA VAL A 17 0.80 -4.89 7.34
C VAL A 17 0.82 -6.32 7.90
N VAL A 18 1.28 -7.31 7.14
CA VAL A 18 1.45 -8.70 7.64
C VAL A 18 2.46 -8.72 8.80
N ALA A 19 3.60 -8.04 8.66
CA ALA A 19 4.59 -7.95 9.74
C ALA A 19 4.00 -7.34 11.02
N THR A 20 3.19 -6.28 10.87
CA THR A 20 2.48 -5.61 11.97
C THR A 20 1.45 -6.54 12.63
N ALA A 21 0.65 -7.25 11.83
CA ALA A 21 -0.31 -8.23 12.31
C ALA A 21 0.39 -9.34 13.10
N ALA A 22 1.47 -9.91 12.55
CA ALA A 22 2.25 -10.95 13.20
C ALA A 22 2.94 -10.45 14.49
N ALA A 23 3.42 -9.21 14.55
CA ALA A 23 3.93 -8.60 15.78
C ALA A 23 2.86 -8.52 16.88
N LEU A 24 1.63 -8.15 16.50
CA LEU A 24 0.49 -8.09 17.42
C LEU A 24 0.13 -9.49 17.93
N LEU A 25 0.08 -10.50 17.05
CA LEU A 25 -0.12 -11.91 17.43
C LEU A 25 0.98 -12.43 18.35
N GLN A 26 2.24 -12.05 18.10
CA GLN A 26 3.38 -12.40 18.94
C GLN A 26 3.20 -11.82 20.37
N LYS A 27 2.73 -10.57 20.49
CA LYS A 27 2.34 -9.97 21.78
C LYS A 27 1.21 -10.74 22.45
N VAL A 28 0.16 -11.10 21.73
CA VAL A 28 -0.98 -11.87 22.25
C VAL A 28 -0.53 -13.23 22.77
N ALA A 29 0.24 -13.98 21.97
CA ALA A 29 0.79 -15.28 22.33
C ALA A 29 1.65 -15.19 23.61
N ARG A 30 2.58 -14.22 23.69
CA ARG A 30 3.40 -13.99 24.89
C ARG A 30 2.57 -13.76 26.15
N ARG A 31 1.40 -13.14 26.03
CA ARG A 31 0.49 -12.83 27.14
C ARG A 31 -0.58 -13.89 27.38
N SER A 32 -0.51 -15.00 26.65
CA SER A 32 -1.47 -16.12 26.71
C SER A 32 -0.90 -17.39 27.36
N VAL A 33 0.35 -17.37 27.84
CA VAL A 33 1.06 -18.54 28.41
C VAL A 33 0.36 -19.19 29.60
N LYS A 34 -0.50 -18.45 30.31
CA LYS A 34 -1.29 -18.99 31.44
C LYS A 34 -2.61 -19.63 30.99
N GLN A 35 -3.11 -19.26 29.82
CA GLN A 35 -4.42 -19.66 29.30
C GLN A 35 -4.30 -20.83 28.32
N TRP A 36 -3.20 -20.88 27.56
CA TRP A 36 -3.05 -21.83 26.48
C TRP A 36 -1.66 -22.45 26.47
N SER A 37 -1.59 -23.78 26.57
CA SER A 37 -0.35 -24.55 26.46
C SER A 37 0.35 -24.33 25.11
N GLY A 38 -0.41 -24.07 24.04
CA GLY A 38 0.10 -23.75 22.70
C GLY A 38 0.69 -22.35 22.55
N ALA A 39 0.64 -21.50 23.58
CA ALA A 39 1.05 -20.09 23.48
C ALA A 39 2.54 -19.91 23.12
N ALA A 40 3.43 -20.78 23.60
CA ALA A 40 4.85 -20.71 23.27
C ALA A 40 5.12 -21.02 21.78
N ALA A 41 4.47 -22.07 21.25
CA ALA A 41 4.55 -22.41 19.83
C ALA A 41 3.93 -21.31 18.95
N ALA A 42 2.80 -20.74 19.38
CA ALA A 42 2.16 -19.61 18.71
C ALA A 42 3.06 -18.37 18.68
N TYR A 43 3.83 -18.12 19.75
CA TYR A 43 4.79 -17.01 19.81
C TYR A 43 5.90 -17.17 18.76
N GLU A 44 6.51 -18.35 18.66
CA GLU A 44 7.56 -18.61 17.67
C GLU A 44 7.00 -18.59 16.24
N ARG A 45 5.78 -19.10 16.02
CA ARG A 45 5.13 -19.00 14.71
C ARG A 45 4.87 -17.55 14.31
N ALA A 46 4.33 -16.74 15.21
CA ALA A 46 4.12 -15.31 14.97
C ALA A 46 5.44 -14.59 14.66
N LYS A 47 6.52 -14.92 15.38
CA LYS A 47 7.87 -14.39 15.13
C LYS A 47 8.36 -14.76 13.73
N ALA A 48 8.21 -16.02 13.32
CA ALA A 48 8.63 -16.49 12.01
C ALA A 48 7.89 -15.78 10.87
N ILE A 49 6.56 -15.63 11.00
CA ILE A 49 5.73 -14.88 10.03
C ILE A 49 6.21 -13.43 9.96
N ARG A 50 6.42 -12.78 11.11
CA ARG A 50 6.86 -11.38 11.17
C ARG A 50 8.20 -11.18 10.46
N LEU A 51 9.21 -11.99 10.78
CA LEU A 51 10.54 -11.88 10.16
C LEU A 51 10.50 -12.13 8.65
N ARG A 52 9.70 -13.10 8.20
CA ARG A 52 9.49 -13.35 6.76
C ARG A 52 8.81 -12.16 6.10
N ALA A 53 7.76 -11.61 6.70
CA ALA A 53 7.04 -10.46 6.17
C ALA A 53 7.90 -9.20 6.11
N GLU A 54 8.75 -8.96 7.12
CA GLU A 54 9.73 -7.87 7.11
C GLU A 54 10.70 -7.99 5.92
N ALA A 55 11.20 -9.20 5.62
CA ALA A 55 12.03 -9.43 4.44
C ALA A 55 11.27 -9.20 3.12
N LEU A 56 9.99 -9.58 3.07
CA LEU A 56 9.14 -9.40 1.88
C LEU A 56 8.90 -7.94 1.51
N VAL A 57 8.99 -6.99 2.46
CA VAL A 57 8.90 -5.55 2.17
C VAL A 57 9.99 -5.10 1.21
N GLU A 58 11.24 -5.47 1.50
CA GLU A 58 12.39 -5.10 0.67
C GLU A 58 12.43 -5.91 -0.63
N LEU A 59 12.05 -7.19 -0.57
CA LEU A 59 12.01 -8.05 -1.75
C LEU A 59 10.98 -7.57 -2.78
N ASP A 60 9.79 -7.14 -2.36
CA ASP A 60 8.76 -6.61 -3.26
C ASP A 60 9.27 -5.37 -4.01
N SER A 61 9.89 -4.44 -3.28
CA SER A 61 10.47 -3.23 -3.87
C SER A 61 11.56 -3.57 -4.88
N SER A 62 12.47 -4.47 -4.50
CA SER A 62 13.60 -4.88 -5.35
C SER A 62 13.14 -5.60 -6.60
N ALA A 63 12.19 -6.53 -6.48
CA ALA A 63 11.67 -7.28 -7.63
C ALA A 63 10.97 -6.38 -8.65
N PHE A 64 10.25 -5.35 -8.20
CA PHE A 64 9.63 -4.39 -9.11
C PHE A 64 10.68 -3.53 -9.83
N LEU A 65 11.70 -3.04 -9.12
CA LEU A 65 12.79 -2.27 -9.71
C LEU A 65 13.60 -3.11 -10.72
N ASP A 66 13.90 -4.36 -10.38
CA ASP A 66 14.58 -5.30 -11.27
C ASP A 66 13.76 -5.59 -12.52
N TYR A 67 12.44 -5.71 -12.38
CA TYR A 67 11.54 -5.88 -13.52
C TYR A 67 11.58 -4.66 -14.45
N LEU A 68 11.50 -3.44 -13.91
CA LEU A 68 11.60 -2.22 -14.72
C LEU A 68 12.94 -2.14 -15.47
N GLU A 69 14.03 -2.52 -14.81
CA GLU A 69 15.36 -2.54 -15.43
C GLU A 69 15.48 -3.61 -16.52
N ALA A 70 14.96 -4.82 -16.26
CA ALA A 70 14.92 -5.90 -17.25
C ALA A 70 14.14 -5.50 -18.50
N VAL A 71 12.99 -4.83 -18.31
CA VAL A 71 12.19 -4.28 -19.42
C VAL A 71 12.95 -3.20 -20.19
N ARG A 72 13.63 -2.30 -19.50
CA ARG A 72 14.45 -1.24 -20.12
C ARG A 72 15.59 -1.82 -20.96
N LEU A 73 16.24 -2.87 -20.49
CA LEU A 73 17.35 -3.54 -21.17
C LEU A 73 16.89 -4.55 -22.24
N GLY A 74 15.63 -4.99 -22.19
CA GLY A 74 15.13 -6.10 -23.01
C GLY A 74 15.78 -7.45 -22.68
N GLN A 75 16.34 -7.60 -21.48
CA GLN A 75 17.09 -8.78 -21.05
C GLN A 75 16.55 -9.31 -19.73
N GLY A 76 16.34 -10.63 -19.63
CA GLY A 76 15.89 -11.26 -18.38
C GLY A 76 14.46 -10.91 -17.93
N VAL A 77 13.64 -10.32 -18.80
CA VAL A 77 12.29 -9.82 -18.50
C VAL A 77 11.42 -10.89 -17.86
N GLU A 78 11.41 -12.11 -18.41
CA GLU A 78 10.55 -13.18 -17.90
C GLU A 78 10.93 -13.61 -16.48
N GLY A 79 12.23 -13.72 -16.19
CA GLY A 79 12.72 -14.06 -14.85
C GLY A 79 12.40 -12.97 -13.83
N ALA A 80 12.54 -11.70 -14.21
CA ALA A 80 12.19 -10.57 -13.34
C ALA A 80 10.66 -10.47 -13.13
N ARG A 81 9.86 -10.69 -14.18
CA ARG A 81 8.39 -10.76 -14.11
C ARG A 81 7.93 -11.89 -13.20
N LYS A 82 8.55 -13.06 -13.28
CA LYS A 82 8.20 -14.17 -12.37
C LYS A 82 8.35 -13.76 -10.90
N ARG A 83 9.39 -12.99 -10.54
CA ARG A 83 9.57 -12.50 -9.18
C ARG A 83 8.47 -11.54 -8.73
N THR A 84 7.91 -10.73 -9.64
CA THR A 84 6.78 -9.85 -9.31
C THR A 84 5.49 -10.61 -9.05
N ILE A 85 5.41 -11.89 -9.43
CA ILE A 85 4.31 -12.81 -9.09
C ILE A 85 4.63 -13.56 -7.79
N ASP A 86 5.83 -14.18 -7.73
CA ASP A 86 6.23 -15.05 -6.63
C ASP A 86 6.26 -14.33 -5.27
N ILE A 87 6.64 -13.06 -5.23
CA ILE A 87 6.74 -12.31 -3.97
C ILE A 87 5.35 -11.96 -3.41
N PRO A 88 4.41 -11.38 -4.19
CA PRO A 88 3.02 -11.26 -3.75
C PRO A 88 2.39 -12.60 -3.32
N THR A 89 2.65 -13.71 -4.01
CA THR A 89 2.19 -15.03 -3.55
C THR A 89 2.72 -15.38 -2.15
N GLN A 90 3.99 -15.08 -1.87
CA GLN A 90 4.57 -15.29 -0.53
C GLN A 90 3.97 -14.35 0.53
N ILE A 91 3.61 -13.11 0.16
CA ILE A 91 2.91 -12.17 1.06
C ILE A 91 1.52 -12.72 1.41
N ALA A 92 0.77 -13.20 0.42
CA ALA A 92 -0.56 -13.80 0.63
C ALA A 92 -0.46 -15.02 1.57
N SER A 93 0.49 -15.93 1.32
CA SER A 93 0.72 -17.09 2.18
C SER A 93 1.07 -16.70 3.62
N ALA A 94 1.96 -15.71 3.82
CA ALA A 94 2.29 -15.24 5.17
C ALA A 94 1.09 -14.58 5.87
N ALA A 95 0.21 -13.92 5.12
CA ALA A 95 -1.02 -13.34 5.62
C ALA A 95 -2.04 -14.41 6.05
N GLU A 96 -2.24 -15.46 5.25
CA GLU A 96 -3.07 -16.62 5.60
C GLU A 96 -2.60 -17.30 6.89
N GLU A 97 -1.28 -17.52 7.01
CA GLU A 97 -0.71 -18.05 8.25
C GLU A 97 -1.01 -17.17 9.47
N ALA A 98 -1.00 -15.84 9.29
CA ALA A 98 -1.35 -14.89 10.35
C ALA A 98 -2.86 -14.90 10.67
N ILE A 99 -3.73 -15.05 9.67
CA ILE A 99 -5.19 -15.19 9.87
C ILE A 99 -5.49 -16.41 10.75
N ASP A 100 -4.93 -17.56 10.39
CA ASP A 100 -5.12 -18.81 11.14
C ASP A 100 -4.61 -18.70 12.57
N LEU A 101 -3.44 -18.11 12.74
CA LEU A 101 -2.87 -17.89 14.06
C LEU A 101 -3.70 -16.89 14.90
N GLY A 102 -4.24 -15.86 14.26
CA GLY A 102 -5.17 -14.91 14.88
C GLY A 102 -6.44 -15.59 15.36
N ARG A 103 -7.03 -16.48 14.54
CA ARG A 103 -8.19 -17.29 14.93
C ARG A 103 -7.89 -18.19 16.13
N ALA A 104 -6.74 -18.88 16.10
CA ALA A 104 -6.32 -19.75 17.20
C ALA A 104 -6.12 -18.98 18.51
N LEU A 105 -5.46 -17.82 18.46
CA LEU A 105 -5.22 -16.97 19.63
C LEU A 105 -6.51 -16.30 20.14
N ALA A 106 -7.44 -15.94 19.27
CA ALA A 106 -8.74 -15.39 19.67
C ALA A 106 -9.63 -16.43 20.38
N GLY A 107 -9.48 -17.71 20.04
CA GLY A 107 -10.24 -18.81 20.64
C GLY A 107 -9.62 -19.36 21.93
N ASN A 108 -8.30 -19.47 21.99
CA ASN A 108 -7.60 -20.16 23.09
C ASN A 108 -6.79 -19.23 24.00
N GLY A 109 -6.41 -18.05 23.50
CA GLY A 109 -5.46 -17.17 24.18
C GLY A 109 -6.05 -16.40 25.35
N ASN A 110 -5.33 -15.36 25.77
CA ASN A 110 -5.78 -14.47 26.83
C ASN A 110 -7.08 -13.75 26.42
N PRO A 111 -8.20 -13.93 27.13
CA PRO A 111 -9.49 -13.34 26.74
C PRO A 111 -9.45 -11.82 26.72
N ASN A 112 -8.60 -11.19 27.55
CA ASN A 112 -8.41 -9.73 27.58
C ASN A 112 -7.72 -9.20 26.32
N LEU A 113 -7.14 -10.07 25.49
CA LEU A 113 -6.46 -9.73 24.24
C LEU A 113 -7.17 -10.32 23.02
N ARG A 114 -8.40 -10.82 23.18
CA ARG A 114 -9.20 -11.35 22.08
C ARG A 114 -9.39 -10.31 20.97
N ALA A 115 -9.62 -9.05 21.33
CA ALA A 115 -9.74 -7.95 20.37
C ALA A 115 -8.44 -7.73 19.58
N ASP A 116 -7.27 -7.77 20.24
CA ASP A 116 -5.96 -7.65 19.57
C ASP A 116 -5.75 -8.79 18.56
N ALA A 117 -6.15 -10.03 18.90
CA ALA A 117 -6.04 -11.18 18.00
C ALA A 117 -6.96 -11.06 16.78
N ILE A 118 -8.20 -10.60 16.97
CA ILE A 118 -9.15 -10.37 15.87
C ILE A 118 -8.67 -9.23 14.97
N ALA A 119 -8.20 -8.12 15.55
CA ALA A 119 -7.67 -6.98 14.80
C ALA A 119 -6.47 -7.40 13.93
N ALA A 120 -5.55 -8.21 14.47
CA ALA A 120 -4.45 -8.76 13.70
C ALA A 120 -4.94 -9.63 12.52
N GLY A 121 -5.95 -10.48 12.73
CA GLY A 121 -6.55 -11.27 11.66
C GLY A 121 -7.18 -10.41 10.54
N ILE A 122 -7.86 -9.32 10.90
CA ILE A 122 -8.44 -8.38 9.92
C ILE A 122 -7.34 -7.69 9.10
N LEU A 123 -6.26 -7.24 9.75
CA LEU A 123 -5.10 -6.64 9.08
C LEU A 123 -4.48 -7.64 8.09
N ALA A 124 -4.27 -8.88 8.53
CA ALA A 124 -3.75 -9.93 7.68
C ALA A 124 -4.68 -10.23 6.49
N GLN A 125 -6.00 -10.28 6.69
CA GLN A 125 -6.97 -10.47 5.61
C GLN A 125 -6.92 -9.36 4.56
N ALA A 126 -6.82 -8.09 4.99
CA ALA A 126 -6.65 -6.98 4.06
C ALA A 126 -5.36 -7.11 3.25
N ALA A 127 -4.26 -7.51 3.89
CA ALA A 127 -2.99 -7.73 3.20
C ALA A 127 -3.04 -8.92 2.22
N ALA A 128 -3.70 -10.03 2.57
CA ALA A 128 -3.91 -11.18 1.68
C ALA A 128 -4.65 -10.75 0.41
N THR A 129 -5.76 -10.04 0.55
CA THR A 129 -6.54 -9.53 -0.59
C THR A 129 -5.72 -8.61 -1.48
N ILE A 130 -4.91 -7.71 -0.92
CA ILE A 130 -4.02 -6.85 -1.71
C ILE A 130 -3.00 -7.68 -2.48
N ALA A 131 -2.38 -8.67 -1.83
CA ALA A 131 -1.37 -9.53 -2.42
C ALA A 131 -1.94 -10.39 -3.57
N GLU A 132 -3.14 -10.95 -3.40
CA GLU A 132 -3.86 -11.68 -4.45
C GLU A 132 -4.16 -10.81 -5.68
N ILE A 133 -4.61 -9.56 -5.47
CA ILE A 133 -4.81 -8.60 -6.57
C ILE A 133 -3.49 -8.38 -7.33
N LEU A 134 -2.37 -8.26 -6.63
CA LEU A 134 -1.06 -8.07 -7.27
C LEU A 134 -0.61 -9.29 -8.06
N VAL A 135 -0.85 -10.51 -7.56
CA VAL A 135 -0.62 -11.75 -8.32
C VAL A 135 -1.41 -11.71 -9.63
N GLN A 136 -2.72 -11.44 -9.56
CA GLN A 136 -3.59 -11.40 -10.74
C GLN A 136 -3.17 -10.34 -11.76
N VAL A 137 -2.80 -9.13 -11.30
CA VAL A 137 -2.31 -8.05 -12.15
C VAL A 137 -1.03 -8.46 -12.87
N ASN A 138 -0.08 -9.08 -12.17
CA ASN A 138 1.20 -9.45 -12.74
C ASN A 138 1.10 -10.69 -13.64
N GLU A 139 0.20 -11.63 -13.36
CA GLU A 139 -0.11 -12.75 -14.25
C GLU A 139 -0.79 -12.31 -15.55
N SER A 140 -1.70 -11.34 -15.46
CA SER A 140 -2.46 -10.82 -16.62
C SER A 140 -1.66 -9.87 -17.51
N ALA A 141 -0.58 -9.28 -16.98
CA ALA A 141 0.32 -8.45 -17.75
C ALA A 141 1.11 -9.33 -18.74
N GLY A 142 0.69 -9.38 -20.00
CA GLY A 142 1.44 -10.04 -21.07
C GLY A 142 2.85 -9.45 -21.26
N PRO A 143 3.70 -10.06 -22.11
CA PRO A 143 5.03 -9.52 -22.40
C PRO A 143 4.90 -8.05 -22.81
N PRO A 144 5.74 -7.14 -22.28
CA PRO A 144 5.70 -5.75 -22.68
C PRO A 144 5.85 -5.68 -24.21
N ALA A 145 4.99 -4.91 -24.85
CA ALA A 145 5.10 -4.65 -26.28
C ALA A 145 6.52 -4.14 -26.57
N ALA A 146 7.19 -4.77 -27.53
CA ALA A 146 8.54 -4.36 -27.93
C ALA A 146 8.55 -2.84 -28.16
N PRO A 147 9.58 -2.11 -27.71
CA PRO A 147 9.71 -0.70 -28.04
C PRO A 147 9.60 -0.56 -29.56
N GLY A 148 8.55 0.12 -30.03
CA GLY A 148 8.44 0.44 -31.44
C GLY A 148 9.73 1.13 -31.88
N PRO A 149 10.22 0.89 -33.11
CA PRO A 149 11.44 1.53 -33.59
C PRO A 149 11.32 3.02 -33.28
N ALA A 150 12.36 3.60 -32.68
CA ALA A 150 12.43 5.02 -32.39
C ALA A 150 12.23 5.78 -33.71
N GLY A 151 10.98 6.10 -33.99
CA GLY A 151 10.55 6.76 -35.20
C GLY A 151 11.15 8.15 -35.17
N ASP A 152 12.08 8.36 -36.09
CA ASP A 152 12.66 9.60 -36.59
C ASP A 152 11.73 10.82 -36.42
N ARG A 153 11.64 11.36 -35.21
CA ARG A 153 11.05 12.69 -34.94
C ARG A 153 12.13 13.74 -35.19
N GLY A 154 12.66 13.77 -36.41
CA GLY A 154 13.74 14.66 -36.80
C GLY A 154 13.66 15.19 -38.22
N ARG A 155 12.80 14.64 -39.08
CA ARG A 155 12.70 15.10 -40.48
C ARG A 155 11.50 16.02 -40.69
N ALA A 156 11.73 17.32 -40.58
CA ALA A 156 10.84 18.34 -41.14
C ALA A 156 10.75 18.14 -42.67
N PRO A 157 9.55 18.11 -43.28
CA PRO A 157 9.44 18.14 -44.73
C PRO A 157 9.79 19.54 -45.24
N GLY A 158 10.71 19.59 -46.21
CA GLY A 158 11.19 20.80 -46.84
C GLY A 158 10.07 21.64 -47.44
N ARG A 159 10.14 22.94 -47.18
CA ARG A 159 9.41 23.98 -47.91
C ARG A 159 9.86 24.00 -49.37
N SER A 160 8.88 24.09 -50.28
CA SER A 160 9.07 24.69 -51.61
C SER A 160 8.00 25.77 -51.85
N PRO A 161 8.27 26.76 -52.72
CA PRO A 161 7.64 28.09 -52.65
C PRO A 161 6.58 28.36 -53.72
N GLY A 162 5.69 29.32 -53.41
CA GLY A 162 5.02 30.19 -54.39
C GLY A 162 3.59 29.83 -54.78
N THR A 163 2.62 30.66 -54.35
CA THR A 163 1.82 31.57 -55.18
C THR A 163 0.80 32.32 -54.31
N ASP A 164 0.70 33.63 -54.53
CA ASP A 164 -0.19 34.58 -53.85
C ASP A 164 -1.70 34.36 -54.16
N PRO A 165 -2.62 35.03 -53.43
CA PRO A 165 -3.98 34.55 -53.14
C PRO A 165 -5.07 35.15 -54.05
N PRO A 166 -6.33 34.69 -53.90
CA PRO A 166 -7.43 35.64 -53.92
C PRO A 166 -8.42 35.49 -52.75
N SER A 167 -9.22 36.55 -52.61
CA SER A 167 -10.02 36.93 -51.44
C SER A 167 -11.44 36.37 -51.40
N ARG A 168 -11.90 36.00 -50.18
CA ARG A 168 -13.26 36.12 -49.57
C ARG A 168 -14.44 35.34 -50.25
N PRO A 169 -15.62 35.11 -49.61
CA PRO A 169 -16.16 35.74 -48.39
C PRO A 169 -16.82 34.82 -47.32
N ARG A 170 -17.00 35.44 -46.14
CA ARG A 170 -17.90 35.18 -45.00
C ARG A 170 -18.99 34.11 -45.16
N THR A 171 -19.08 33.23 -44.16
CA THR A 171 -20.37 32.80 -43.59
C THR A 171 -20.31 32.71 -42.07
N VAL A 172 -21.43 33.10 -41.48
CA VAL A 172 -21.75 33.25 -40.06
C VAL A 172 -21.98 31.87 -39.44
N ARG A 173 -21.41 31.60 -38.26
CA ARG A 173 -22.02 30.61 -37.36
C ARG A 173 -21.74 30.92 -35.89
N GLY A 174 -22.84 30.83 -35.14
CA GLY A 174 -23.03 31.38 -33.82
C GLY A 174 -22.15 30.77 -32.74
N ASP A 175 -21.77 31.66 -31.85
CA ASP A 175 -21.13 31.45 -30.56
C ASP A 175 -22.15 30.83 -29.59
N LEU A 176 -21.91 29.61 -29.12
CA LEU A 176 -22.63 29.01 -27.98
C LEU A 176 -21.62 28.73 -26.88
N SER A 177 -21.18 29.80 -26.25
CA SER A 177 -20.37 29.78 -25.05
C SER A 177 -21.25 30.01 -23.81
N LYS A 178 -21.00 29.17 -22.78
CA LYS A 178 -21.29 29.36 -21.34
C LYS A 178 -22.60 28.78 -20.79
N ARG A 179 -22.50 27.58 -20.23
CA ARG A 179 -23.24 27.21 -19.00
C ARG A 179 -22.26 26.99 -17.86
N VAL A 180 -22.23 27.98 -16.98
CA VAL A 180 -21.62 27.96 -15.66
C VAL A 180 -22.51 27.11 -14.74
N VAL A 181 -21.98 26.01 -14.20
CA VAL A 181 -22.62 25.33 -13.06
C VAL A 181 -22.03 25.91 -11.78
N ARG A 182 -22.85 26.72 -11.09
CA ARG A 182 -22.57 27.23 -9.75
C ARG A 182 -22.71 26.08 -8.74
N ARG A 183 -21.65 25.84 -7.97
CA ARG A 183 -21.69 25.07 -6.72
C ARG A 183 -22.10 26.02 -5.59
N PRO A 184 -23.07 25.69 -4.71
CA PRO A 184 -23.34 26.54 -3.56
C PRO A 184 -22.35 26.25 -2.44
N GLU A 185 -21.80 27.35 -1.91
CA GLU A 185 -21.03 27.42 -0.67
C GLU A 185 -21.91 27.07 0.54
N SER A 186 -21.41 26.25 1.46
CA SER A 186 -21.93 26.17 2.83
C SER A 186 -20.88 26.75 3.78
N SER A 187 -21.01 28.04 4.05
CA SER A 187 -20.32 28.72 5.14
C SER A 187 -21.37 29.19 6.13
N ARG A 188 -21.40 28.59 7.32
CA ARG A 188 -21.64 29.34 8.57
C ARG A 188 -21.23 28.52 9.78
N SER A 189 -20.12 29.00 10.32
CA SER A 189 -19.48 28.77 11.59
C SER A 189 -20.23 29.44 12.76
N ARG A 190 -19.75 29.14 13.99
CA ARG A 190 -19.94 29.80 15.32
C ARG A 190 -20.76 28.94 16.31
N SER A 191 -20.40 28.73 17.58
CA SER A 191 -19.39 29.37 18.45
C SER A 191 -19.24 28.62 19.79
N ALA A 192 -18.13 28.94 20.48
CA ALA A 192 -17.89 28.96 21.94
C ALA A 192 -17.72 27.61 22.68
N SER A 193 -16.55 27.28 23.24
CA SER A 193 -15.86 27.89 24.42
C SER A 193 -16.50 27.53 25.75
N SER A 194 -15.85 26.66 26.52
CA SER A 194 -15.66 26.86 27.96
C SER A 194 -14.38 26.17 28.43
N ALA A 195 -13.40 27.00 28.76
CA ALA A 195 -12.30 26.63 29.63
C ALA A 195 -12.80 26.66 31.09
N SER A 196 -12.31 25.76 31.93
CA SER A 196 -12.17 26.01 33.36
C SER A 196 -10.95 25.28 33.90
N GLN A 197 -10.05 26.10 34.44
CA GLN A 197 -8.81 25.76 35.11
C GLN A 197 -9.06 25.33 36.57
N SER A 198 -8.00 24.77 37.16
CA SER A 198 -7.65 24.83 38.59
C SER A 198 -8.36 23.81 39.48
N THR A 199 -7.66 22.90 40.16
CA THR A 199 -6.80 23.30 41.28
C THR A 199 -5.52 22.46 41.45
N ARG A 200 -4.51 23.23 41.82
CA ARG A 200 -3.16 22.92 42.30
C ARG A 200 -3.21 22.37 43.74
N ARG A 201 -2.49 21.29 44.04
CA ARG A 201 -1.64 21.24 45.27
C ARG A 201 -0.63 20.11 45.26
N ALA A 202 0.64 20.50 45.11
CA ALA A 202 1.78 19.78 45.63
C ALA A 202 1.82 19.90 47.16
N ARG A 203 2.21 18.82 47.85
CA ARG A 203 2.90 18.89 49.14
C ARG A 203 3.98 17.81 49.20
N ARG A 204 5.23 18.26 49.10
CA ARG A 204 6.43 17.64 49.67
C ARG A 204 6.47 17.91 51.18
N ARG A 205 6.95 16.92 51.95
CA ARG A 205 7.82 16.94 53.16
C ARG A 205 7.72 15.53 53.75
N GLY A 206 8.80 14.75 53.88
CA GLY A 206 9.87 14.90 54.89
C GLY A 206 9.33 14.33 56.21
N GLU A 207 9.96 13.48 57.00
CA GLU A 207 11.35 13.06 57.24
C GLU A 207 11.29 11.88 58.24
N SER A 208 12.32 11.02 58.25
CA SER A 208 12.99 10.42 59.42
C SER A 208 12.17 9.73 60.54
N ARG A 209 12.26 8.40 60.63
CA ARG A 209 13.14 7.62 61.54
C ARG A 209 12.82 6.13 61.43
#